data_AF-A0A9X0CNZ5-F1
#
_entry.id   AF-A0A9X0CNZ5-F1
#
_cell.length_a   1.000
_cell.length_b   1.000
_cell.length_c   1.000
_cell.angle_alpha   90.00
_cell.angle_beta   90.00
_cell.angle_gamma   90.00
#
_symmetry.space_group_name_H-M   'P 1'
#
loop_
_entity.id
_entity.type
_entity.pdbx_description
1 polymer ?
#
loop_
_entity_poly.entity_id
_entity_poly.type
_entity_poly.pdbx_seq_one_letter_code
_entity_poly.pdbx_strand_id
1 'polypeptide(L)'
;MELAEENEGNKDIIRPQCFKAIEELLEETGAGSDYRIDHTLYQACEPVVQTVCKDKGKKEGDVMILSCLMENLHTDNMIPECEEQLLHLEFFIARDFTLDPQLQKACKNDANAICQAPSLEDQDTYPVSLVISCLYRHIVLETQTKVSPKCAAHVQRVMHQRAVDVHLMPEIQHACIQDLGKHCSDQVEKGKEIQCLQDKFDNLTTTCSEAISQFTEEEGEDYKLDRTLVRACSGMLTKFCEDIVAQGNTEGVLPCLVEHKNDQGMDEKCHASIEHWQLVEMKDFKFSPEFKKSCRKDATKYCHDVKNK
;
A
#
# COMPACT_ATOMS: atom_id res chain seq x y z
N MET A 1 0.15 20.40 5.15
CA MET A 1 -1.07 20.07 5.93
C MET A 1 -1.92 21.30 6.27
N GLU A 2 -1.37 22.52 6.24
CA GLU A 2 -2.14 23.79 6.42
C GLU A 2 -3.12 24.12 5.27
N LEU A 3 -3.04 23.43 4.12
CA LEU A 3 -3.93 23.70 2.97
C LEU A 3 -5.30 23.01 3.05
N ALA A 4 -5.49 22.09 4.01
CA ALA A 4 -6.73 21.33 4.16
C ALA A 4 -7.74 22.01 5.12
N GLU A 5 -7.28 22.85 6.04
CA GLU A 5 -8.13 23.48 7.07
C GLU A 5 -8.77 24.81 6.61
N GLU A 6 -8.27 25.43 5.53
CA GLU A 6 -8.80 26.73 5.03
C GLU A 6 -9.92 26.62 3.99
N ASN A 7 -10.32 25.41 3.57
CA ASN A 7 -11.19 25.22 2.40
C ASN A 7 -12.53 24.50 2.67
N GLU A 8 -13.09 24.62 3.89
CA GLU A 8 -14.49 24.25 4.09
C GLU A 8 -15.42 25.19 3.31
N GLY A 9 -15.93 24.71 2.17
CA GLY A 9 -16.97 25.37 1.37
C GLY A 9 -16.49 26.11 0.12
N ASN A 10 -15.18 26.15 -0.15
CA ASN A 10 -14.65 26.75 -1.38
C ASN A 10 -14.31 25.66 -2.40
N LYS A 11 -14.87 25.76 -3.61
CA LYS A 11 -14.62 24.84 -4.73
C LYS A 11 -13.27 25.11 -5.40
N ASP A 12 -12.19 25.22 -4.62
CA ASP A 12 -10.84 25.22 -5.17
C ASP A 12 -10.39 23.78 -5.42
N ILE A 13 -11.16 23.10 -6.28
CA ILE A 13 -10.80 21.79 -6.81
C ILE A 13 -9.88 22.07 -8.00
N ILE A 14 -8.63 21.61 -7.90
CA ILE A 14 -7.72 21.58 -9.04
C ILE A 14 -8.44 20.89 -10.20
N ARG A 15 -8.58 21.59 -11.32
CA ARG A 15 -9.38 21.09 -12.46
C ARG A 15 -8.73 19.83 -13.03
N PRO A 16 -9.51 18.85 -13.53
CA PRO A 16 -8.96 17.64 -14.15
C PRO A 16 -7.96 17.93 -15.27
N GLN A 17 -8.13 19.03 -16.01
CA GLN A 17 -7.17 19.42 -17.06
C GLN A 17 -5.79 19.80 -16.50
N CYS A 18 -5.74 20.36 -15.28
CA CYS A 18 -4.47 20.68 -14.62
C CYS A 18 -3.76 19.40 -14.17
N PHE A 19 -4.50 18.46 -13.56
CA PHE A 19 -3.94 17.16 -13.20
C PHE A 19 -3.37 16.42 -14.41
N LYS A 20 -4.14 16.35 -15.50
CA LYS A 20 -3.68 15.74 -16.75
C LYS A 20 -2.42 16.41 -17.31
N ALA A 21 -2.35 17.74 -17.31
CA ALA A 21 -1.17 18.47 -17.77
C ALA A 21 0.07 18.20 -16.88
N ILE A 22 -0.12 17.96 -15.58
CA ILE A 22 0.96 17.57 -14.68
C ILE A 22 1.42 16.14 -14.96
N GLU A 23 0.49 15.20 -15.17
CA GLU A 23 0.80 13.81 -15.54
C GLU A 23 1.60 13.76 -16.86
N GLU A 24 1.15 14.49 -17.89
CA GLU A 24 1.86 14.62 -19.17
C GLU A 24 3.28 15.19 -18.97
N LEU A 25 3.44 16.21 -18.12
CA LEU A 25 4.76 16.77 -17.80
C LEU A 25 5.67 15.75 -17.09
N LEU A 26 5.13 14.98 -16.15
CA LEU A 26 5.89 13.94 -15.43
C LEU A 26 6.33 12.82 -16.38
N GLU A 27 5.47 12.44 -17.33
CA GLU A 27 5.80 11.45 -18.37
C GLU A 27 6.88 11.99 -19.32
N GLU A 28 6.72 13.20 -19.85
CA GLU A 28 7.67 13.83 -20.78
C GLU A 28 9.06 14.04 -20.16
N THR A 29 9.08 14.46 -18.90
CA THR A 29 10.33 14.70 -18.17
C THR A 29 10.97 13.40 -17.67
N GLY A 30 10.19 12.33 -17.48
CA GLY A 30 10.67 11.07 -16.91
C GLY A 30 10.93 11.15 -15.39
N ALA A 31 10.37 12.14 -14.71
CA ALA A 31 10.58 12.40 -13.28
C ALA A 31 10.17 11.21 -12.39
N GLY A 32 9.21 10.39 -12.82
CA GLY A 32 8.81 9.17 -12.10
C GLY A 32 9.86 8.04 -12.13
N SER A 33 10.88 8.13 -13.00
CA SER A 33 11.95 7.15 -13.11
C SER A 33 13.31 7.66 -12.62
N ASP A 34 13.50 8.98 -12.60
CA ASP A 34 14.72 9.65 -12.19
C ASP A 34 14.38 10.89 -11.35
N TYR A 35 14.44 10.72 -10.04
CA TYR A 35 14.13 11.78 -9.07
C TYR A 35 15.04 13.01 -9.20
N ARG A 36 16.20 12.89 -9.86
CA ARG A 36 17.14 14.01 -10.04
C ARG A 36 16.62 15.07 -10.98
N ILE A 37 15.63 14.71 -11.80
CA ILE A 37 14.99 15.61 -12.77
C ILE A 37 14.20 16.69 -12.03
N ASP A 38 13.58 16.32 -10.90
CA ASP A 38 13.03 17.29 -9.96
C ASP A 38 14.16 17.83 -9.07
N HIS A 39 14.59 19.06 -9.34
CA HIS A 39 15.65 19.72 -8.58
C HIS A 39 15.33 19.85 -7.09
N THR A 40 14.06 20.10 -6.75
CA THR A 40 13.60 20.29 -5.37
C THR A 40 13.68 18.97 -4.62
N LEU A 41 13.14 17.90 -5.22
CA LEU A 41 13.22 16.55 -4.66
C LEU A 41 14.66 16.08 -4.51
N TYR A 42 15.49 16.31 -5.54
CA TYR A 42 16.91 15.96 -5.51
C TYR A 42 17.62 16.60 -4.32
N GLN A 43 17.50 17.92 -4.17
CA GLN A 43 18.15 18.65 -3.07
C GLN A 43 17.63 18.23 -1.70
N ALA A 44 16.32 18.02 -1.59
CA ALA A 44 15.71 17.59 -0.35
C ALA A 44 16.20 16.20 0.07
N CYS A 45 16.32 15.26 -0.87
CA CYS A 45 16.67 13.86 -0.55
C CYS A 45 18.16 13.52 -0.58
N GLU A 46 19.03 14.37 -1.15
CA GLU A 46 20.48 14.14 -1.21
C GLU A 46 21.11 13.74 0.15
N PRO A 47 20.78 14.36 1.30
CA PRO A 47 21.34 13.96 2.60
C PRO A 47 20.98 12.52 3.00
N VAL A 48 19.74 12.08 2.74
CA VAL A 48 19.25 10.72 3.01
C VAL A 48 19.90 9.74 2.05
N VAL A 49 20.03 10.11 0.78
CA VAL A 49 20.67 9.27 -0.24
C VAL A 49 22.12 8.99 0.13
N GLN A 50 22.88 9.99 0.58
CA GLN A 50 24.29 9.83 0.92
C GLN A 50 24.54 9.05 2.20
N THR A 51 23.60 9.06 3.15
CA THR A 51 23.76 8.42 4.46
C THR A 51 23.13 7.02 4.51
N VAL A 52 21.98 6.82 3.87
CA VAL A 52 21.15 5.61 3.97
C VAL A 52 21.18 4.80 2.67
N CYS A 53 20.98 5.46 1.52
CA CYS A 53 20.77 4.78 0.22
C CYS A 53 22.01 4.68 -0.68
N LYS A 54 23.19 5.08 -0.17
CA LYS A 54 24.42 5.25 -0.95
C LYS A 54 24.85 4.01 -1.74
N ASP A 55 24.62 2.82 -1.18
CA ASP A 55 25.05 1.56 -1.81
C ASP A 55 24.05 1.01 -2.82
N LYS A 56 22.81 1.55 -2.86
CA LYS A 56 21.77 1.14 -3.81
C LYS A 56 22.04 1.70 -5.21
N GLY A 57 22.56 2.93 -5.30
CA GLY A 57 22.91 3.57 -6.58
C GLY A 57 24.09 2.93 -7.34
N LYS A 58 24.91 2.09 -6.67
CA LYS A 58 26.10 1.48 -7.29
C LYS A 58 25.82 0.24 -8.13
N LYS A 59 24.65 -0.40 -7.95
CA LYS A 59 24.35 -1.70 -8.58
C LYS A 59 23.38 -1.60 -9.75
N GLU A 60 22.36 -0.74 -9.70
CA GLU A 60 21.24 -0.79 -10.68
C GLU A 60 20.58 0.58 -10.99
N GLY A 61 21.21 1.72 -10.65
CA GLY A 61 20.73 3.06 -11.03
C GLY A 61 19.68 3.70 -10.10
N ASP A 62 19.05 4.79 -10.57
CA ASP A 62 18.22 5.71 -9.77
C ASP A 62 16.88 5.13 -9.27
N VAL A 63 16.31 4.14 -9.97
CA VAL A 63 15.08 3.45 -9.53
C VAL A 63 15.28 2.73 -8.19
N MET A 64 16.49 2.23 -7.92
CA MET A 64 16.81 1.60 -6.64
C MET A 64 17.01 2.63 -5.52
N ILE A 65 17.28 3.90 -5.87
CA ILE A 65 17.36 5.00 -4.89
C ILE A 65 15.94 5.39 -4.47
N LEU A 66 15.02 5.62 -5.41
CA LEU A 66 13.61 5.88 -5.11
C LEU A 66 13.01 4.75 -4.27
N SER A 67 13.25 3.49 -4.64
CA SER A 67 12.82 2.33 -3.85
C SER A 67 13.33 2.37 -2.41
N CYS A 68 14.61 2.74 -2.23
CA CYS A 68 15.22 2.85 -0.90
C CYS A 68 14.65 4.01 -0.09
N LEU A 69 14.43 5.17 -0.71
CA LEU A 69 13.80 6.31 -0.05
C LEU A 69 12.39 5.95 0.43
N MET A 70 11.60 5.26 -0.41
CA MET A 70 10.27 4.76 -0.06
C MET A 70 10.29 3.74 1.08
N GLU A 71 11.25 2.82 1.09
CA GLU A 71 11.42 1.86 2.19
C GLU A 71 11.72 2.53 3.54
N ASN A 72 12.30 3.74 3.52
CA ASN A 72 12.65 4.52 4.70
C ASN A 72 11.65 5.65 5.01
N LEU A 73 10.54 5.77 4.27
CA LEU A 73 9.48 6.73 4.58
C LEU A 73 8.96 6.52 6.01
N HIS A 74 8.68 7.60 6.75
CA HIS A 74 8.23 7.57 8.16
C HIS A 74 9.17 6.83 9.13
N THR A 75 10.47 6.76 8.81
CA THR A 75 11.51 6.25 9.73
C THR A 75 12.41 7.38 10.22
N ASP A 76 13.14 7.16 11.30
CA ASP A 76 14.11 8.14 11.84
C ASP A 76 15.25 8.49 10.86
N ASN A 77 15.43 7.68 9.81
CA ASN A 77 16.42 7.90 8.76
C ASN A 77 15.93 8.90 7.68
N MET A 78 14.65 9.24 7.66
CA MET A 78 14.05 10.16 6.71
C MET A 78 13.96 11.56 7.30
N ILE A 79 14.34 12.57 6.53
CA ILE A 79 14.19 13.97 6.93
C ILE A 79 12.87 14.56 6.40
N PRO A 80 12.21 15.46 7.14
CA PRO A 80 10.87 15.96 6.79
C PRO A 80 10.78 16.56 5.38
N GLU A 81 11.81 17.28 4.95
CA GLU A 81 11.84 17.92 3.63
C GLU A 81 11.90 16.89 2.50
N CYS A 82 12.69 15.82 2.66
CA CYS A 82 12.73 14.73 1.67
C CYS A 82 11.42 13.95 1.68
N GLU A 83 10.86 13.66 2.85
CA GLU A 83 9.60 12.94 2.99
C GLU A 83 8.46 13.65 2.24
N GLU A 84 8.31 14.95 2.44
CA GLU A 84 7.27 15.75 1.78
C GLU A 84 7.42 15.75 0.26
N GLN A 85 8.61 16.06 -0.26
CA GLN A 85 8.82 16.10 -1.71
C GLN A 85 8.67 14.72 -2.35
N LEU A 86 9.11 13.66 -1.66
CA LEU A 86 8.96 12.29 -2.14
C LEU A 86 7.49 11.90 -2.23
N LEU A 87 6.70 12.23 -1.19
CA LEU A 87 5.25 12.01 -1.20
C LEU A 87 4.56 12.76 -2.33
N HIS A 88 5.00 13.98 -2.70
CA HIS A 88 4.43 14.70 -3.83
C HIS A 88 4.63 13.98 -5.16
N LEU A 89 5.84 13.49 -5.44
CA LEU A 89 6.11 12.72 -6.66
C LEU A 89 5.31 11.40 -6.66
N GLU A 90 5.38 10.67 -5.56
CA GLU A 90 4.75 9.36 -5.41
C GLU A 90 3.23 9.43 -5.42
N PHE A 91 2.64 10.56 -5.02
CA PHE A 91 1.21 10.81 -5.16
C PHE A 91 0.72 10.65 -6.62
N PHE A 92 1.49 11.16 -7.58
CA PHE A 92 1.16 11.05 -9.01
C PHE A 92 1.44 9.64 -9.55
N ILE A 93 2.60 9.07 -9.23
CA ILE A 93 2.96 7.69 -9.64
C ILE A 93 1.98 6.66 -9.07
N ALA A 94 1.45 6.90 -7.85
CA ALA A 94 0.45 6.06 -7.23
C ALA A 94 -0.86 6.00 -8.03
N ARG A 95 -1.22 7.11 -8.69
CA ARG A 95 -2.48 7.28 -9.43
C ARG A 95 -2.38 6.91 -10.90
N ASP A 96 -1.19 7.02 -11.46
CA ASP A 96 -0.94 6.58 -12.82
C ASP A 96 0.32 5.72 -12.87
N PHE A 97 0.11 4.40 -12.94
CA PHE A 97 1.20 3.43 -13.00
C PHE A 97 2.01 3.52 -14.30
N THR A 98 1.52 4.24 -15.31
CA THR A 98 2.28 4.50 -16.55
C THR A 98 3.48 5.41 -16.32
N LEU A 99 3.44 6.22 -15.26
CA LEU A 99 4.55 7.07 -14.82
C LEU A 99 5.71 6.28 -14.20
N ASP A 100 5.54 4.97 -13.96
CA ASP A 100 6.65 4.02 -13.70
C ASP A 100 6.91 3.19 -14.98
N PRO A 101 7.94 3.53 -15.78
CA PRO A 101 8.22 2.83 -17.04
C PRO A 101 8.54 1.34 -16.86
N GLN A 102 9.09 0.93 -15.72
CA GLN A 102 9.42 -0.47 -15.46
C GLN A 102 8.16 -1.28 -15.19
N LEU A 103 7.29 -0.75 -14.34
CA LEU A 103 5.99 -1.32 -14.02
C LEU A 103 5.09 -1.37 -15.25
N GLN A 104 4.99 -0.27 -15.99
CA GLN A 104 4.22 -0.20 -17.23
C GLN A 104 4.68 -1.26 -18.24
N LYS A 105 6.00 -1.34 -18.48
CA LYS A 105 6.58 -2.32 -19.41
C LYS A 105 6.35 -3.76 -18.95
N ALA A 106 6.37 -4.03 -17.65
CA ALA A 106 6.15 -5.37 -17.10
C ALA A 106 4.67 -5.77 -17.16
N CYS A 107 3.75 -4.84 -16.93
CA CYS A 107 2.35 -5.13 -16.63
C CYS A 107 1.34 -4.74 -17.71
N LYS A 108 1.71 -4.00 -18.76
CA LYS A 108 0.77 -3.52 -19.80
C LYS A 108 -0.17 -4.60 -20.35
N ASN A 109 0.34 -5.79 -20.63
CA ASN A 109 -0.47 -6.89 -21.18
C ASN A 109 -1.41 -7.49 -20.13
N ASP A 110 -0.92 -7.68 -18.89
CA ASP A 110 -1.71 -8.24 -17.80
C ASP A 110 -2.81 -7.27 -17.37
N ALA A 111 -2.52 -5.97 -17.31
CA ALA A 111 -3.49 -4.91 -17.03
C ALA A 111 -4.67 -4.94 -18.01
N ASN A 112 -4.38 -5.04 -19.31
CA ASN A 112 -5.42 -5.10 -20.35
C ASN A 112 -6.21 -6.41 -20.28
N ALA A 113 -5.53 -7.54 -20.09
CA ALA A 113 -6.15 -8.87 -20.16
C ALA A 113 -6.95 -9.25 -18.90
N ILE A 114 -6.50 -8.81 -17.72
CA ILE A 114 -7.06 -9.20 -16.43
C ILE A 114 -8.01 -8.14 -15.90
N CYS A 115 -7.59 -6.88 -15.92
CA CYS A 115 -8.31 -5.76 -15.30
C CYS A 115 -9.17 -4.97 -16.30
N GLN A 116 -9.20 -5.39 -17.57
CA GLN A 116 -9.98 -4.78 -18.64
C GLN A 116 -9.72 -3.28 -18.80
N ALA A 117 -8.49 -2.82 -18.55
CA ALA A 117 -8.07 -1.44 -18.79
C ALA A 117 -7.78 -1.26 -20.30
N PRO A 118 -8.74 -0.82 -21.14
CA PRO A 118 -8.58 -0.85 -22.59
C PRO A 118 -7.81 0.40 -22.99
N SER A 119 -6.53 0.21 -23.36
CA SER A 119 -5.55 1.24 -23.74
C SER A 119 -5.48 2.46 -22.81
N LEU A 120 -4.28 2.68 -22.26
CA LEU A 120 -3.86 3.84 -21.46
C LEU A 120 -4.06 5.22 -22.13
N GLU A 121 -4.67 5.26 -23.32
CA GLU A 121 -4.96 6.44 -24.14
C GLU A 121 -6.38 7.00 -23.88
N ASP A 122 -7.31 6.20 -23.34
CA ASP A 122 -8.68 6.61 -23.01
C ASP A 122 -8.95 6.57 -21.48
N GLN A 123 -8.35 7.52 -20.74
CA GLN A 123 -8.47 7.67 -19.28
C GLN A 123 -9.91 7.90 -18.75
N ASP A 124 -10.90 8.12 -19.63
CA ASP A 124 -12.28 8.43 -19.25
C ASP A 124 -13.11 7.21 -18.78
N THR A 125 -12.64 5.97 -19.04
CA THR A 125 -13.46 4.75 -18.80
C THR A 125 -13.02 3.92 -17.58
N TYR A 126 -11.76 4.02 -17.14
CA TYR A 126 -11.25 3.28 -15.98
C TYR A 126 -10.17 4.09 -15.27
N PRO A 127 -10.25 4.30 -13.94
CA PRO A 127 -9.20 5.02 -13.24
C PRO A 127 -7.93 4.17 -13.26
N VAL A 128 -6.89 4.66 -13.93
CA VAL A 128 -5.57 3.99 -14.03
C VAL A 128 -5.01 3.66 -12.63
N SER A 129 -5.43 4.42 -11.62
CA SER A 129 -5.09 4.22 -10.21
C SER A 129 -5.49 2.85 -9.67
N LEU A 130 -6.58 2.24 -10.18
CA LEU A 130 -7.13 0.96 -9.68
C LEU A 130 -6.43 -0.27 -10.24
N VAL A 131 -5.64 -0.12 -11.30
CA VAL A 131 -5.04 -1.25 -12.04
C VAL A 131 -4.09 -2.04 -11.14
N ILE A 132 -3.30 -1.36 -10.32
CA ILE A 132 -2.31 -2.02 -9.44
C ILE A 132 -3.01 -2.86 -8.37
N SER A 133 -4.03 -2.32 -7.71
CA SER A 133 -4.80 -3.09 -6.72
C SER A 133 -5.57 -4.25 -7.36
N CYS A 134 -6.09 -4.06 -8.58
CA CYS A 134 -6.67 -5.16 -9.34
C CYS A 134 -5.66 -6.28 -9.62
N LEU A 135 -4.49 -5.95 -10.18
CA LEU A 135 -3.44 -6.94 -10.45
C LEU A 135 -2.97 -7.61 -9.16
N TYR A 136 -2.82 -6.85 -8.07
CA TYR A 136 -2.39 -7.37 -6.78
C TYR A 136 -3.34 -8.44 -6.24
N ARG A 137 -4.65 -8.21 -6.30
CA ARG A 137 -5.65 -9.24 -5.95
C ARG A 137 -5.54 -10.51 -6.77
N HIS A 138 -5.22 -10.40 -8.06
CA HIS A 138 -4.99 -11.57 -8.90
C HIS A 138 -3.69 -12.31 -8.59
N ILE A 139 -2.76 -11.68 -7.87
CA ILE A 139 -1.55 -12.31 -7.35
C ILE A 139 -1.89 -13.07 -6.07
N VAL A 140 -2.38 -12.35 -5.05
CA VAL A 140 -2.51 -12.88 -3.68
C VAL A 140 -3.77 -13.72 -3.46
N LEU A 141 -4.89 -13.40 -4.11
CA LEU A 141 -6.14 -14.13 -3.92
C LEU A 141 -6.29 -15.30 -4.90
N GLU A 142 -7.12 -16.27 -4.53
CA GLU A 142 -7.54 -17.37 -5.40
C GLU A 142 -8.45 -16.87 -6.53
N THR A 143 -7.85 -16.54 -7.68
CA THR A 143 -8.54 -16.10 -8.90
C THR A 143 -8.34 -17.08 -10.06
N GLN A 144 -9.20 -17.00 -11.09
CA GLN A 144 -9.12 -17.87 -12.28
C GLN A 144 -7.95 -17.52 -13.21
N THR A 145 -7.55 -16.25 -13.22
CA THR A 145 -6.49 -15.72 -14.08
C THR A 145 -5.35 -15.18 -13.23
N LYS A 146 -4.14 -15.67 -13.49
CA LYS A 146 -2.93 -15.26 -12.76
C LYS A 146 -2.12 -14.25 -13.57
N VAL A 147 -1.57 -13.27 -12.85
CA VAL A 147 -0.65 -12.25 -13.38
C VAL A 147 0.68 -12.92 -13.76
N SER A 148 1.36 -12.42 -14.79
CA SER A 148 2.67 -12.95 -15.17
C SER A 148 3.70 -12.78 -14.03
N PRO A 149 4.66 -13.71 -13.83
CA PRO A 149 5.60 -13.62 -12.71
C PRO A 149 6.40 -12.31 -12.67
N LYS A 150 6.74 -11.76 -13.84
CA LYS A 150 7.45 -10.49 -13.94
C LYS A 150 6.58 -9.33 -13.47
N CYS A 151 5.35 -9.22 -13.98
CA CYS A 151 4.43 -8.17 -13.52
C CYS A 151 4.12 -8.35 -12.03
N ALA A 152 3.92 -9.57 -11.57
CA ALA A 152 3.62 -9.88 -10.18
C ALA A 152 4.69 -9.34 -9.22
N ALA A 153 5.97 -9.58 -9.52
CA ALA A 153 7.07 -9.06 -8.70
C ALA A 153 7.09 -7.52 -8.63
N HIS A 154 6.82 -6.83 -9.74
CA HIS A 154 6.77 -5.37 -9.75
C HIS A 154 5.53 -4.84 -8.98
N VAL A 155 4.36 -5.45 -9.17
CA VAL A 155 3.12 -5.07 -8.48
C VAL A 155 3.23 -5.29 -6.98
N GLN A 156 3.78 -6.42 -6.53
CA GLN A 156 4.01 -6.69 -5.10
C GLN A 156 4.94 -5.64 -4.48
N ARG A 157 6.09 -5.37 -5.11
CA ARG A 157 7.01 -4.32 -4.66
C ARG A 157 6.30 -2.98 -4.49
N VAL A 158 5.55 -2.56 -5.51
CA VAL A 158 4.86 -1.26 -5.52
C VAL A 158 3.77 -1.21 -4.45
N MET A 159 3.01 -2.29 -4.26
CA MET A 159 1.99 -2.34 -3.20
C MET A 159 2.60 -2.30 -1.81
N HIS A 160 3.72 -3.00 -1.56
CA HIS A 160 4.44 -2.90 -0.29
C HIS A 160 4.98 -1.50 -0.03
N GLN A 161 5.38 -0.78 -1.08
CA GLN A 161 5.83 0.61 -1.00
C GLN A 161 4.69 1.58 -0.76
N ARG A 162 3.52 1.37 -1.38
CA ARG A 162 2.33 2.21 -1.18
C ARG A 162 1.72 2.05 0.20
N ALA A 163 1.76 0.83 0.75
CA ALA A 163 1.16 0.53 2.05
C ALA A 163 1.81 1.26 3.25
N VAL A 164 2.90 2.00 3.02
CA VAL A 164 3.53 2.84 4.07
C VAL A 164 2.72 4.09 4.41
N ASP A 165 1.85 4.54 3.50
CA ASP A 165 1.11 5.78 3.65
C ASP A 165 -0.22 5.74 2.86
N VAL A 166 -1.33 6.06 3.53
CA VAL A 166 -2.66 6.04 2.92
C VAL A 166 -2.78 6.96 1.69
N HIS A 167 -1.99 8.03 1.59
CA HIS A 167 -2.00 8.95 0.44
C HIS A 167 -1.49 8.30 -0.86
N LEU A 168 -0.74 7.22 -0.72
CA LEU A 168 -0.20 6.41 -1.82
C LEU A 168 -1.13 5.25 -2.20
N MET A 169 -2.31 5.18 -1.57
CA MET A 169 -3.35 4.19 -1.80
C MET A 169 -4.63 4.86 -2.29
N PRO A 170 -4.73 5.20 -3.59
CA PRO A 170 -5.84 5.99 -4.13
C PRO A 170 -7.22 5.41 -3.83
N GLU A 171 -7.35 4.08 -3.82
CA GLU A 171 -8.57 3.32 -3.50
C GLU A 171 -9.09 3.64 -2.11
N ILE A 172 -8.21 3.51 -1.12
CA ILE A 172 -8.55 3.74 0.28
C ILE A 172 -8.71 5.24 0.50
N GLN A 173 -7.79 6.07 0.02
CA GLN A 173 -7.85 7.50 0.24
C GLN A 173 -9.14 8.10 -0.31
N HIS A 174 -9.57 7.76 -1.53
CA HIS A 174 -10.83 8.27 -2.08
C HIS A 174 -12.04 7.75 -1.31
N ALA A 175 -12.07 6.45 -1.00
CA ALA A 175 -13.20 5.82 -0.31
C ALA A 175 -13.35 6.34 1.13
N CYS A 176 -12.23 6.68 1.78
CA CYS A 176 -12.16 6.93 3.21
C CYS A 176 -11.85 8.38 3.59
N ILE A 177 -11.69 9.33 2.67
CA ILE A 177 -11.27 10.70 3.01
C ILE A 177 -12.16 11.35 4.10
N GLN A 178 -13.47 11.12 4.07
CA GLN A 178 -14.40 11.63 5.07
C GLN A 178 -14.22 10.93 6.42
N ASP A 179 -14.04 9.60 6.41
CA ASP A 179 -13.84 8.82 7.62
C ASP A 179 -12.47 9.08 8.25
N LEU A 180 -11.43 9.29 7.44
CA LEU A 180 -10.11 9.74 7.87
C LEU A 180 -10.22 11.07 8.61
N GLY A 181 -10.86 12.08 8.02
CA GLY A 181 -11.06 13.38 8.66
C GLY A 181 -11.92 13.33 9.93
N LYS A 182 -12.91 12.43 9.98
CA LYS A 182 -13.85 12.31 11.10
C LYS A 182 -13.33 11.45 12.26
N HIS A 183 -12.57 10.40 11.96
CA HIS A 183 -12.21 9.35 12.90
C HIS A 183 -10.70 9.27 13.18
N CYS A 184 -9.86 9.78 12.28
CA CYS A 184 -8.41 9.58 12.26
C CYS A 184 -7.61 10.88 12.04
N SER A 185 -8.23 12.06 12.19
CA SER A 185 -7.57 13.36 12.03
C SER A 185 -6.71 13.76 13.22
N ASP A 186 -7.19 13.44 14.43
CA ASP A 186 -6.47 13.72 15.68
C ASP A 186 -5.68 12.49 16.14
N GLN A 187 -4.39 12.68 16.44
CA GLN A 187 -3.54 11.70 17.15
C GLN A 187 -3.15 10.43 16.38
N VAL A 188 -3.23 10.45 15.05
CA VAL A 188 -2.70 9.37 14.23
C VAL A 188 -1.28 9.73 13.78
N GLU A 189 -0.31 8.90 14.16
CA GLU A 189 1.05 9.01 13.62
C GLU A 189 1.03 8.67 12.12
N LYS A 190 1.86 9.37 11.34
CA LYS A 190 1.96 9.13 9.89
C LYS A 190 2.22 7.66 9.58
N GLY A 191 1.47 7.11 8.63
CA GLY A 191 1.55 5.70 8.24
C GLY A 191 0.77 4.75 9.15
N LYS A 192 -0.03 5.25 10.09
CA LYS A 192 -0.97 4.45 10.93
C LYS A 192 -2.44 4.72 10.60
N GLU A 193 -2.73 5.42 9.50
CA GLU A 193 -4.07 5.81 9.11
C GLU A 193 -4.95 4.59 8.81
N ILE A 194 -4.40 3.58 8.14
CA ILE A 194 -5.11 2.32 7.86
C ILE A 194 -5.43 1.57 9.16
N GLN A 195 -4.46 1.51 10.09
CA GLN A 195 -4.66 0.92 11.41
C GLN A 195 -5.81 1.61 12.16
N CYS A 196 -5.85 2.94 12.13
CA CYS A 196 -6.96 3.70 12.71
C CYS A 196 -8.30 3.36 12.04
N LEU A 197 -8.35 3.28 10.72
CA LEU A 197 -9.57 2.90 10.00
C LEU A 197 -10.03 1.47 10.38
N GLN A 198 -9.10 0.52 10.52
CA GLN A 198 -9.40 -0.84 10.99
C GLN A 198 -9.94 -0.86 12.42
N ASP A 199 -9.38 -0.05 13.33
CA ASP A 199 -9.90 0.08 14.70
C ASP A 199 -11.33 0.65 14.72
N LYS A 200 -11.64 1.53 13.75
CA LYS A 200 -12.94 2.18 13.60
C LYS A 200 -13.87 1.49 12.61
N PHE A 201 -13.54 0.27 12.15
CA PHE A 201 -14.21 -0.45 11.06
C PHE A 201 -15.74 -0.41 11.12
N ASP A 202 -16.32 -0.65 12.31
CA ASP A 202 -17.78 -0.71 12.52
C ASP A 202 -18.48 0.65 12.40
N ASN A 203 -17.73 1.75 12.42
CA ASN A 203 -18.22 3.12 12.35
C ASN A 203 -17.93 3.80 11.00
N LEU A 204 -17.25 3.10 10.09
CA LEU A 204 -16.91 3.62 8.77
C LEU A 204 -18.16 3.70 7.88
N THR A 205 -18.12 4.60 6.89
CA THR A 205 -19.09 4.57 5.79
C THR A 205 -19.00 3.25 5.03
N THR A 206 -20.08 2.85 4.35
CA THR A 206 -20.10 1.60 3.57
C THR A 206 -18.94 1.53 2.58
N THR A 207 -18.73 2.60 1.80
CA THR A 207 -17.66 2.67 0.80
C THR A 207 -16.27 2.54 1.42
N CYS A 208 -16.00 3.20 2.55
CA CYS A 208 -14.72 3.05 3.24
C CYS A 208 -14.56 1.65 3.87
N SER A 209 -15.62 1.12 4.51
CA SER A 209 -15.58 -0.22 5.12
C SER A 209 -15.33 -1.32 4.08
N GLU A 210 -15.85 -1.20 2.86
CA GLU A 210 -15.59 -2.12 1.76
C GLU A 210 -14.11 -2.05 1.31
N ALA A 211 -13.58 -0.84 1.13
CA ALA A 211 -12.17 -0.64 0.75
C ALA A 211 -11.20 -1.18 1.83
N ILE A 212 -11.47 -0.90 3.11
CA ILE A 212 -10.68 -1.41 4.22
C ILE A 212 -10.84 -2.92 4.38
N SER A 213 -12.05 -3.46 4.17
CA SER A 213 -12.27 -4.91 4.18
C SER A 213 -11.44 -5.59 3.09
N GLN A 214 -11.40 -5.04 1.88
CA GLN A 214 -10.64 -5.60 0.77
C GLN A 214 -9.14 -5.55 1.06
N PHE A 215 -8.63 -4.41 1.54
CA PHE A 215 -7.21 -4.28 1.86
C PHE A 215 -6.78 -5.15 3.05
N THR A 216 -7.62 -5.27 4.08
CA THR A 216 -7.33 -6.12 5.25
C THR A 216 -7.33 -7.62 4.87
N GLU A 217 -8.18 -8.02 3.93
CA GLU A 217 -8.13 -9.36 3.34
C GLU A 217 -6.81 -9.60 2.58
N GLU A 218 -6.30 -8.59 1.88
CA GLU A 218 -4.99 -8.63 1.22
C GLU A 218 -3.82 -8.68 2.23
N GLU A 219 -3.91 -7.97 3.36
CA GLU A 219 -2.92 -8.03 4.46
C GLU A 219 -2.85 -9.42 5.11
N GLY A 220 -3.98 -10.12 5.22
CA GLY A 220 -4.01 -11.48 5.75
C GLY A 220 -3.21 -12.46 4.89
N GLU A 221 -3.25 -12.30 3.57
CA GLU A 221 -2.50 -13.13 2.61
C GLU A 221 -1.04 -12.67 2.46
N ASP A 222 -0.79 -11.37 2.63
CA ASP A 222 0.56 -10.79 2.58
C ASP A 222 0.78 -9.75 3.69
N TYR A 223 1.35 -10.23 4.80
CA TYR A 223 1.69 -9.43 5.98
C TYR A 223 2.56 -8.20 5.69
N LYS A 224 3.25 -8.16 4.54
CA LYS A 224 4.14 -7.03 4.19
C LYS A 224 3.38 -5.74 3.89
N LEU A 225 2.07 -5.84 3.67
CA LEU A 225 1.16 -4.70 3.54
C LEU A 225 0.92 -4.02 4.90
N ASP A 226 0.89 -4.76 6.01
CA ASP A 226 0.82 -4.16 7.34
C ASP A 226 2.21 -3.63 7.76
N ARG A 227 2.50 -2.39 7.38
CA ARG A 227 3.78 -1.74 7.65
C ARG A 227 4.02 -1.48 9.13
N THR A 228 2.96 -1.38 9.94
CA THR A 228 3.07 -1.22 11.39
C THR A 228 3.55 -2.51 12.01
N LEU A 229 2.94 -3.64 11.66
CA LEU A 229 3.36 -4.97 12.08
C LEU A 229 4.76 -5.30 11.58
N VAL A 230 5.08 -5.07 10.31
CA VAL A 230 6.43 -5.35 9.76
C VAL A 230 7.51 -4.58 10.52
N ARG A 231 7.28 -3.28 10.83
CA ARG A 231 8.23 -2.48 11.60
C ARG A 231 8.39 -3.01 13.03
N ALA A 232 7.27 -3.30 13.70
CA ALA A 232 7.27 -3.78 15.08
C ALA A 232 7.87 -5.18 15.22
N CYS A 233 7.66 -6.06 14.24
CA CYS A 233 8.01 -7.47 14.29
C CYS A 233 9.27 -7.85 13.50
N SER A 234 9.95 -6.93 12.83
CA SER A 234 11.14 -7.20 12.00
C SER A 234 12.17 -8.14 12.67
N GLY A 235 12.56 -7.85 13.92
CA GLY A 235 13.49 -8.71 14.67
C GLY A 235 12.88 -10.05 15.10
N MET A 236 11.58 -10.10 15.36
CA MET A 236 10.87 -11.31 15.77
C MET A 236 10.63 -12.25 14.60
N LEU A 237 10.41 -11.72 13.40
CA LEU A 237 10.33 -12.49 12.15
C LEU A 237 11.63 -13.26 11.90
N THR A 238 12.79 -12.60 12.05
CA THR A 238 14.10 -13.27 11.94
C THR A 238 14.34 -14.28 13.06
N LYS A 239 13.81 -14.04 14.26
CA LYS A 239 14.05 -14.92 15.40
C LYS A 239 13.18 -16.18 15.39
N PHE A 240 11.90 -16.05 15.06
CA PHE A 240 10.90 -17.11 15.23
C PHE A 240 10.41 -17.68 13.90
N CYS A 241 10.37 -16.88 12.83
CA CYS A 241 9.71 -17.24 11.56
C CYS A 241 10.67 -17.18 10.35
N GLU A 242 11.99 -17.30 10.57
CA GLU A 242 13.00 -17.15 9.52
C GLU A 242 12.78 -18.11 8.35
N ASP A 243 12.51 -19.38 8.64
CA ASP A 243 12.31 -20.42 7.62
C ASP A 243 11.10 -20.13 6.72
N ILE A 244 10.02 -19.59 7.29
CA ILE A 244 8.79 -19.24 6.56
C ILE A 244 9.06 -18.04 5.64
N VAL A 245 9.73 -17.02 6.18
CA VAL A 245 10.12 -15.82 5.42
C VAL A 245 11.10 -16.18 4.29
N ALA A 246 12.08 -17.04 4.55
CA ALA A 246 13.08 -17.48 3.58
C ALA A 246 12.48 -18.29 2.43
N GLN A 247 11.40 -19.03 2.68
CA GLN A 247 10.63 -19.74 1.65
C GLN A 247 9.74 -18.81 0.82
N GLY A 248 9.61 -17.53 1.19
CA GLY A 248 8.69 -16.59 0.56
C GLY A 248 7.21 -16.90 0.84
N ASN A 249 6.92 -17.68 1.87
CA ASN A 249 5.55 -18.00 2.28
C ASN A 249 4.99 -16.84 3.11
N THR A 250 4.27 -15.91 2.48
CA THR A 250 3.70 -14.74 3.17
C THR A 250 2.50 -15.09 4.03
N GLU A 251 1.62 -15.99 3.56
CA GLU A 251 0.40 -16.43 4.29
C GLU A 251 0.73 -17.11 5.63
N GLY A 252 1.86 -17.82 5.72
CA GLY A 252 2.28 -18.53 6.94
C GLY A 252 2.91 -17.66 8.02
N VAL A 253 3.20 -16.39 7.75
CA VAL A 253 3.94 -15.53 8.71
C VAL A 253 3.06 -15.10 9.89
N LEU A 254 1.83 -14.66 9.63
CA LEU A 254 0.92 -14.23 10.69
C LEU A 254 0.59 -15.39 11.66
N PRO A 255 0.24 -16.61 11.20
CA PRO A 255 0.09 -17.77 12.08
C PRO A 255 1.32 -18.06 12.93
N CYS A 256 2.53 -17.99 12.35
CA CYS A 256 3.78 -18.21 13.08
C CYS A 256 4.00 -17.18 14.20
N LEU A 257 3.77 -15.89 13.91
CA LEU A 257 3.88 -14.85 14.92
C LEU A 257 2.86 -15.06 16.06
N VAL A 258 1.63 -15.46 15.72
CA VAL A 258 0.59 -15.78 16.72
C VAL A 258 0.98 -16.98 17.59
N GLU A 259 1.56 -18.03 17.00
CA GLU A 259 2.03 -19.21 17.73
C GLU A 259 3.11 -18.84 18.77
N HIS A 260 4.06 -17.99 18.38
CA HIS A 260 5.17 -17.57 19.24
C HIS A 260 4.89 -16.32 20.09
N LYS A 261 3.67 -15.76 20.07
CA LYS A 261 3.38 -14.47 20.70
C LYS A 261 3.68 -14.43 22.20
N ASN A 262 3.52 -15.55 22.91
CA ASN A 262 3.76 -15.65 24.35
C ASN A 262 5.15 -16.22 24.71
N ASP A 263 5.99 -16.49 23.72
CA ASP A 263 7.29 -17.13 23.93
C ASP A 263 8.31 -16.15 24.52
N GLN A 264 9.29 -16.72 25.22
CA GLN A 264 10.32 -15.93 25.87
C GLN A 264 11.15 -15.12 24.85
N GLY A 265 11.16 -13.80 25.07
CA GLY A 265 11.87 -12.86 24.22
C GLY A 265 11.12 -12.52 22.93
N MET A 266 9.79 -12.67 22.91
CA MET A 266 8.92 -11.85 22.07
C MET A 266 9.01 -10.39 22.54
N ASP A 267 9.18 -9.46 21.59
CA ASP A 267 9.29 -8.03 21.87
C ASP A 267 7.91 -7.43 22.19
N GLU A 268 7.81 -6.50 23.15
CA GLU A 268 6.52 -5.90 23.55
C GLU A 268 5.83 -5.19 22.39
N LYS A 269 6.60 -4.53 21.51
CA LYS A 269 6.04 -3.85 20.33
C LYS A 269 5.44 -4.85 19.35
N CYS A 270 6.16 -5.93 19.06
CA CYS A 270 5.65 -6.96 18.16
C CYS A 270 4.45 -7.70 18.78
N HIS A 271 4.51 -8.03 20.07
CA HIS A 271 3.40 -8.62 20.80
C HIS A 271 2.12 -7.77 20.67
N ALA A 272 2.22 -6.45 20.90
CA ALA A 272 1.09 -5.54 20.76
C ALA A 272 0.55 -5.49 19.33
N SER A 273 1.43 -5.49 18.31
CA SER A 273 1.01 -5.55 16.90
C SER A 273 0.33 -6.88 16.54
N ILE A 274 0.78 -8.01 17.09
CA ILE A 274 0.13 -9.31 16.90
C ILE A 274 -1.27 -9.30 17.54
N GLU A 275 -1.40 -8.79 18.75
CA GLU A 275 -2.71 -8.68 19.41
C GLU A 275 -3.66 -7.75 18.64
N HIS A 276 -3.14 -6.64 18.12
CA HIS A 276 -3.90 -5.75 17.25
C HIS A 276 -4.40 -6.49 16.00
N TRP A 277 -3.52 -7.21 15.30
CA TRP A 277 -3.91 -8.05 14.16
C TRP A 277 -5.00 -9.06 14.52
N GLN A 278 -4.88 -9.75 15.66
CA GLN A 278 -5.90 -10.70 16.10
C GLN A 278 -7.25 -10.02 16.39
N LEU A 279 -7.27 -8.79 16.88
CA LEU A 279 -8.50 -8.02 17.06
C LEU A 279 -9.13 -7.63 15.72
N VAL A 280 -8.32 -7.24 14.73
CA VAL A 280 -8.77 -6.94 13.37
C VAL A 280 -9.34 -8.18 12.70
N GLU A 281 -8.60 -9.30 12.72
CA GLU A 281 -8.98 -10.58 12.11
C GLU A 281 -10.36 -11.09 12.59
N MET A 282 -10.71 -10.83 13.85
CA MET A 282 -12.01 -11.22 14.41
C MET A 282 -13.21 -10.42 13.87
N LYS A 283 -12.99 -9.29 13.17
CA LYS A 283 -14.07 -8.43 12.65
C LYS A 283 -14.76 -9.01 11.42
N ASP A 284 -14.03 -9.74 10.58
CA ASP A 284 -14.59 -10.40 9.39
C ASP A 284 -13.84 -11.71 9.13
N PHE A 285 -14.58 -12.79 8.89
CA PHE A 285 -14.02 -14.11 8.61
C PHE A 285 -13.10 -14.12 7.38
N LYS A 286 -13.24 -13.15 6.47
CA LYS A 286 -12.40 -13.00 5.27
C LYS A 286 -10.96 -12.59 5.58
N PHE A 287 -10.71 -11.94 6.71
CA PHE A 287 -9.39 -11.39 7.06
C PHE A 287 -8.37 -12.47 7.45
N SER A 288 -8.87 -13.66 7.79
CA SER A 288 -8.06 -14.83 8.10
C SER A 288 -8.04 -15.78 6.89
N PRO A 289 -6.92 -15.95 6.17
CA PRO A 289 -6.87 -16.83 5.01
C PRO A 289 -7.27 -18.28 5.33
N GLU A 290 -6.75 -18.82 6.43
CA GLU A 290 -7.00 -20.20 6.86
C GLU A 290 -8.46 -20.42 7.27
N PHE A 291 -9.02 -19.49 8.05
CA PHE A 291 -10.41 -19.55 8.48
C PHE A 291 -11.37 -19.34 7.31
N LYS A 292 -11.11 -18.35 6.45
CA LYS A 292 -11.85 -18.12 5.21
C LYS A 292 -11.86 -19.39 4.36
N LYS A 293 -10.71 -20.00 4.09
CA LYS A 293 -10.61 -21.23 3.29
C LYS A 293 -11.41 -22.38 3.89
N SER A 294 -11.35 -22.55 5.21
CA SER A 294 -12.04 -23.62 5.93
C SER A 294 -13.55 -23.41 6.00
N CYS A 295 -13.99 -22.17 6.21
CA CYS A 295 -15.39 -21.84 6.49
C CYS A 295 -16.15 -21.28 5.28
N ARG A 296 -15.51 -21.02 4.13
CA ARG A 296 -16.11 -20.38 2.94
C ARG A 296 -17.45 -20.96 2.53
N LYS A 297 -17.55 -22.29 2.47
CA LYS A 297 -18.76 -23.00 2.03
C LYS A 297 -19.92 -22.81 3.01
N ASP A 298 -19.61 -22.86 4.30
CA ASP A 298 -20.61 -22.69 5.36
C ASP A 298 -21.03 -21.23 5.48
N ALA A 299 -20.08 -20.28 5.44
CA ALA A 299 -20.37 -18.85 5.41
C ALA A 299 -21.30 -18.48 4.23
N THR A 300 -20.99 -18.96 3.02
CA THR A 300 -21.83 -18.71 1.84
C THR A 300 -23.25 -19.28 1.98
N LYS A 301 -23.40 -20.39 2.72
CA LYS A 301 -24.67 -21.08 2.90
C LYS A 301 -25.52 -20.47 4.01
N TYR A 302 -24.90 -20.07 5.12
CA TYR A 302 -25.58 -19.74 6.36
C TYR A 302 -25.57 -18.24 6.69
N CYS A 303 -24.66 -17.45 6.13
CA CYS A 303 -24.60 -16.02 6.34
C CYS A 303 -25.34 -15.31 5.19
N HIS A 304 -26.53 -14.77 5.47
CA HIS A 304 -27.38 -14.11 4.48
C HIS A 304 -26.75 -12.84 3.87
N ASP A 305 -25.81 -12.21 4.58
CA ASP A 305 -25.17 -10.94 4.20
C ASP A 305 -23.87 -11.10 3.39
N VAL A 306 -23.37 -12.33 3.15
CA VAL A 306 -22.15 -12.55 2.33
C VAL A 306 -22.37 -12.21 0.85
N LYS A 307 -23.61 -11.98 0.42
CA LYS A 307 -23.95 -11.56 -0.95
C LYS A 307 -24.08 -10.03 -1.13
N ASN A 308 -24.14 -9.25 -0.04
CA ASN A 308 -24.44 -7.81 -0.08
C ASN A 308 -23.35 -6.93 0.57
N LYS A 309 -22.15 -7.47 0.83
CA LYS A 309 -20.96 -6.75 1.27
C LYS A 309 -19.72 -7.34 0.60
#